data_AF-A0A1W2FWK8-F1
#
_entry.id   AF-A0A1W2FWK8-F1
#
_cell.length_a   1.000
_cell.length_b   1.000
_cell.length_c   1.000
_cell.angle_alpha   90.00
_cell.angle_beta   90.00
_cell.angle_gamma   90.00
#
_symmetry.space_group_name_H-M   'P 1'
#
loop_
_entity.id
_entity.type
_entity.pdbx_description
1 polymer ?
#
loop_
_entity_poly.entity_id
_entity_poly.type
_entity_poly.pdbx_seq_one_letter_code
_entity_poly.pdbx_strand_id
1 'polypeptide(L)'
;MLWLAAQVFLLCLVSFLAGAGITVLALRRRPEIPAGTGDTADEVVTEDLVEEEEVPGQQAEPVVIKASKKSMRYHTPDSPYYNRVSASLTFISPEEAELAGYKAWNAEKVTAPTA
;
A
#
# COMPACT_ATOMS: atom_id res chain seq x y z
N MET A 1 -20.13 33.34 33.43
CA MET A 1 -19.19 32.24 33.75
C MET A 1 -19.50 30.98 32.95
N LEU A 2 -20.63 30.29 33.17
CA LEU A 2 -20.93 29.00 32.51
C LEU A 2 -20.87 29.00 30.97
N TRP A 3 -21.23 30.12 30.31
CA TRP A 3 -21.20 30.21 28.84
C TRP A 3 -19.81 29.95 28.24
N LEU A 4 -18.75 30.54 28.82
CA LEU A 4 -17.37 30.30 28.38
C LEU A 4 -16.93 28.86 28.65
N ALA A 5 -17.35 28.30 29.80
CA ALA A 5 -17.06 26.91 30.14
C ALA A 5 -17.71 25.92 29.15
N ALA A 6 -18.93 26.20 28.67
CA ALA A 6 -19.59 25.40 27.64
C ALA A 6 -18.86 25.48 26.29
N GLN A 7 -18.35 26.65 25.89
CA GLN A 7 -17.53 26.80 24.68
C GLN A 7 -16.22 26.02 24.78
N VAL A 8 -15.49 26.14 25.90
CA VAL A 8 -14.25 25.38 26.14
C VAL A 8 -14.52 23.87 26.17
N PHE A 9 -15.60 23.43 26.82
CA PHE A 9 -15.99 22.01 26.85
C PHE A 9 -16.28 21.45 25.45
N LEU A 10 -16.99 22.21 24.60
CA LEU A 10 -17.23 21.81 23.20
C LEU A 10 -15.93 21.74 22.38
N LEU A 11 -15.01 22.70 22.55
CA LEU A 11 -13.70 22.66 21.89
C LEU A 11 -12.86 21.45 22.34
N CYS A 12 -12.84 21.14 23.65
CA CYS A 12 -12.20 19.96 24.19
C CYS A 12 -12.82 18.66 23.65
N LEU A 13 -14.15 18.58 23.59
CA LEU A 13 -14.88 17.42 23.08
C LEU A 13 -14.61 17.18 21.58
N VAL A 14 -14.60 18.24 20.76
CA VAL A 14 -14.23 18.15 19.33
C VAL A 14 -12.77 17.73 19.18
N SER A 15 -11.85 18.27 19.97
CA SER A 15 -10.43 17.91 19.94
C SER A 15 -10.20 16.45 20.35
N PHE A 16 -10.93 15.96 21.36
CA PHE A 16 -10.89 14.57 21.79
C PHE A 16 -11.46 13.62 20.72
N LEU A 17 -12.60 13.96 20.13
CA LEU A 17 -13.20 13.20 19.02
C LEU A 17 -12.29 13.16 17.78
N ALA A 18 -11.61 14.27 17.46
CA ALA A 18 -10.62 14.30 16.38
C ALA A 18 -9.41 13.41 16.68
N GLY A 19 -8.85 13.48 17.89
CA GLY A 19 -7.73 12.63 18.31
C GLY A 19 -8.10 11.14 18.34
N ALA A 20 -9.26 10.79 18.90
CA ALA A 20 -9.78 9.43 18.90
C ALA A 20 -10.09 8.94 17.48
N GLY A 21 -10.66 9.79 16.62
CA GLY A 21 -10.93 9.48 15.21
C GLY A 21 -9.65 9.23 14.40
N ILE A 22 -8.60 10.05 14.60
CA ILE A 22 -7.29 9.83 14.00
C ILE A 22 -6.66 8.53 14.52
N THR A 23 -6.79 8.22 15.81
CA THR A 23 -6.29 6.97 16.40
C THR A 23 -7.00 5.75 15.83
N VAL A 24 -8.34 5.77 15.76
CA VAL A 24 -9.14 4.71 15.13
C VAL A 24 -8.83 4.59 13.63
N LEU A 25 -8.61 5.70 12.93
CA LEU A 25 -8.20 5.69 11.53
C LEU A 25 -6.79 5.12 11.36
N ALA A 26 -5.86 5.38 12.27
CA ALA A 26 -4.52 4.79 12.25
C ALA A 26 -4.54 3.28 12.53
N LEU A 27 -5.38 2.82 13.46
CA LEU A 27 -5.60 1.40 13.71
C LEU A 27 -6.29 0.71 12.52
N ARG A 28 -7.31 1.33 11.91
CA ARG A 28 -7.97 0.83 10.69
C ARG A 28 -7.08 0.89 9.44
N ARG A 29 -6.07 1.76 9.42
CA ARG A 29 -5.04 1.84 8.38
C ARG A 29 -3.78 1.03 8.71
N ARG A 30 -3.78 0.25 9.78
CA ARG A 30 -2.78 -0.80 9.99
C ARG A 30 -3.01 -1.83 8.89
N PRO A 31 -2.10 -2.00 7.91
CA PRO A 31 -2.22 -3.11 6.99
C PRO A 31 -2.03 -4.38 7.80
N GLU A 32 -2.85 -5.41 7.54
CA GLU A 32 -2.63 -6.72 8.11
C GLU A 32 -1.23 -7.20 7.73
N ILE A 33 -0.35 -7.33 8.72
CA ILE A 33 0.90 -8.09 8.56
C ILE A 33 0.46 -9.54 8.71
N PRO A 34 0.45 -10.35 7.64
CA PRO A 34 -0.28 -11.62 7.62
C PRO A 34 0.34 -12.63 8.59
N ALA A 35 -0.28 -12.75 9.76
CA ALA A 35 0.17 -13.59 10.88
C ALA A 35 -0.93 -14.52 11.42
N GLY A 36 -1.85 -14.93 10.55
CA GLY A 36 -2.55 -16.22 10.62
C GLY A 36 -3.70 -16.44 11.61
N THR A 37 -4.85 -16.81 11.03
CA THR A 37 -5.89 -17.72 11.58
C THR A 37 -6.98 -17.13 12.51
N GLY A 38 -8.25 -17.46 12.21
CA GLY A 38 -9.46 -17.07 12.96
C GLY A 38 -10.24 -15.94 12.24
N ASP A 39 -11.22 -16.22 11.37
CA ASP A 39 -12.63 -16.58 11.69
C ASP A 39 -13.41 -15.32 12.18
N THR A 40 -14.55 -14.86 11.61
CA THR A 40 -15.57 -15.50 10.73
C THR A 40 -15.98 -14.59 9.55
N ALA A 41 -17.01 -14.98 8.77
CA ALA A 41 -17.43 -14.45 7.46
C ALA A 41 -18.39 -13.23 7.46
N ASP A 42 -18.97 -12.97 6.28
CA ASP A 42 -19.88 -11.88 5.84
C ASP A 42 -19.25 -10.48 5.66
N GLU A 43 -19.62 -9.68 4.65
CA GLU A 43 -20.75 -9.77 3.69
C GLU A 43 -20.28 -9.48 2.23
N VAL A 44 -21.01 -9.97 1.21
CA VAL A 44 -20.68 -9.82 -0.22
C VAL A 44 -21.61 -8.84 -0.94
N VAL A 45 -21.06 -7.78 -1.55
CA VAL A 45 -21.69 -7.05 -2.67
C VAL A 45 -20.63 -6.61 -3.69
N THR A 46 -20.57 -7.30 -4.82
CA THR A 46 -20.25 -6.73 -6.16
C THR A 46 -21.57 -6.17 -6.75
N GLU A 47 -21.67 -5.35 -7.79
CA GLU A 47 -20.77 -4.82 -8.83
C GLU A 47 -20.69 -3.27 -8.69
N ASP A 48 -20.18 -2.37 -9.55
CA ASP A 48 -19.98 -2.25 -11.00
C ASP A 48 -19.17 -0.93 -11.22
N LEU A 49 -18.42 -0.57 -12.29
CA LEU A 49 -18.10 -1.09 -13.62
C LEU A 49 -16.57 -1.02 -13.85
N VAL A 50 -15.96 -1.97 -14.56
CA VAL A 50 -14.76 -1.75 -15.41
C VAL A 50 -14.79 -2.72 -16.60
N GLU A 51 -15.25 -2.26 -17.76
CA GLU A 51 -14.89 -2.86 -19.05
C GLU A 51 -13.68 -2.11 -19.63
N GLU A 52 -12.55 -2.79 -19.80
CA GLU A 52 -11.69 -2.60 -20.97
C GLU A 52 -10.92 -3.92 -21.23
N GLU A 53 -10.54 -4.15 -22.49
CA GLU A 53 -10.29 -5.50 -23.01
C GLU A 53 -8.90 -6.12 -22.67
N GLU A 54 -8.86 -7.45 -22.80
CA GLU A 54 -7.80 -8.30 -23.42
C GLU A 54 -6.52 -7.56 -23.95
N VAL A 55 -5.28 -8.07 -23.88
CA VAL A 55 -4.76 -9.44 -24.12
C VAL A 55 -3.37 -9.64 -23.39
N PRO A 56 -2.55 -10.69 -23.66
CA PRO A 56 -2.42 -11.88 -22.81
C PRO A 56 -1.15 -11.97 -21.93
N GLY A 57 -1.25 -12.79 -20.89
CA GLY A 57 -0.35 -13.92 -20.72
C GLY A 57 1.15 -13.64 -20.57
N GLN A 58 1.57 -13.23 -19.38
CA GLN A 58 2.78 -13.78 -18.78
C GLN A 58 2.43 -14.46 -17.45
N GLN A 59 2.49 -15.79 -17.42
CA GLN A 59 2.59 -16.54 -16.16
C GLN A 59 4.02 -16.39 -15.62
N ALA A 60 4.38 -15.18 -15.23
CA ALA A 60 5.47 -15.01 -14.29
C ALA A 60 5.09 -15.79 -13.02
N GLU A 61 6.04 -16.55 -12.48
CA GLU A 61 5.95 -17.08 -11.12
C GLU A 61 5.63 -15.91 -10.16
N PRO A 62 5.04 -16.14 -8.96
CA PRO A 62 4.73 -15.06 -8.02
C PRO A 62 6.01 -14.45 -7.40
N VAL A 63 6.73 -13.68 -8.23
CA VAL A 63 7.98 -12.99 -7.93
C VAL A 63 7.64 -11.80 -7.06
N VAL A 64 7.64 -12.01 -5.73
CA VAL A 64 7.39 -10.96 -4.73
C VAL A 64 8.37 -9.80 -4.96
N ILE A 65 7.89 -8.70 -5.51
CA ILE A 65 8.71 -7.53 -5.86
C ILE A 65 8.63 -6.50 -4.75
N LYS A 66 9.76 -6.21 -4.12
CA LYS A 66 9.85 -5.31 -2.96
C LYS A 66 9.96 -3.85 -3.42
N ALA A 67 8.93 -3.06 -3.19
CA ALA A 67 8.90 -1.64 -3.54
C ALA A 67 9.15 -0.75 -2.32
N SER A 68 10.05 0.22 -2.46
CA SER A 68 10.40 1.21 -1.44
C SER A 68 9.69 2.53 -1.73
N LYS A 69 8.70 2.88 -0.90
CA LYS A 69 7.95 4.14 -1.01
C LYS A 69 8.82 5.38 -0.75
N LYS A 70 9.94 5.22 -0.04
CA LYS A 70 10.91 6.31 0.22
C LYS A 70 11.73 6.68 -1.02
N SER A 71 11.92 5.76 -1.96
CA SER A 71 12.80 5.96 -3.13
C SER A 71 12.09 5.80 -4.48
N MET A 72 10.79 5.48 -4.50
CA MET A 72 10.01 5.16 -5.71
C MET A 72 10.72 4.13 -6.61
N ARG A 73 11.37 3.14 -6.00
CA ARG A 73 12.07 2.05 -6.70
C ARG A 73 11.63 0.67 -6.23
N TYR A 74 11.58 -0.27 -7.16
CA TYR A 74 11.27 -1.67 -6.88
C TYR A 74 12.47 -2.59 -7.11
N HIS A 75 12.51 -3.67 -6.33
CA HIS A 75 13.58 -4.67 -6.33
C HIS A 75 13.00 -6.07 -6.57
N THR A 76 13.50 -6.71 -7.63
CA THR A 76 13.29 -8.14 -7.90
C THR A 76 14.15 -9.01 -6.95
N PRO A 77 13.76 -10.27 -6.70
CA PRO A 77 14.55 -11.24 -5.94
C PRO A 77 15.97 -11.49 -6.49
N ASP A 78 16.14 -11.35 -7.80
CA ASP A 78 17.43 -11.37 -8.51
C ASP A 78 18.42 -10.28 -8.02
N SER A 79 17.92 -9.18 -7.44
CA SER A 79 18.80 -8.10 -6.98
C SER A 79 19.55 -8.47 -5.69
N PRO A 80 20.90 -8.32 -5.61
CA PRO A 80 21.67 -8.62 -4.39
C PRO A 80 21.26 -7.82 -3.14
N TYR A 81 20.52 -6.74 -3.33
CA TYR A 81 20.00 -5.87 -2.29
C TYR A 81 18.57 -6.22 -1.84
N TYR A 82 17.88 -7.17 -2.48
CA TYR A 82 16.50 -7.58 -2.18
C TYR A 82 16.26 -7.92 -0.69
N ASN A 83 17.27 -8.51 -0.02
CA ASN A 83 17.19 -8.87 1.40
C ASN A 83 17.59 -7.72 2.36
N ARG A 84 18.06 -6.59 1.83
CA ARG A 84 18.44 -5.39 2.60
C ARG A 84 17.45 -4.23 2.43
N VAL A 85 16.61 -4.26 1.39
CA VAL A 85 15.60 -3.25 1.12
C VAL A 85 14.40 -3.44 2.06
N SER A 86 14.15 -2.44 2.90
CA SER A 86 12.92 -2.31 3.67
C SER A 86 11.75 -1.97 2.72
N ALA A 87 11.08 -3.01 2.24
CA ALA A 87 9.87 -2.85 1.42
C ALA A 87 8.78 -2.10 2.19
N SER A 88 8.10 -1.18 1.52
CA SER A 88 6.88 -0.53 2.02
C SER A 88 5.62 -1.07 1.34
N LEU A 89 5.79 -1.69 0.17
CA LEU A 89 4.78 -2.40 -0.62
C LEU A 89 5.45 -3.63 -1.25
N THR A 90 4.65 -4.63 -1.57
CA THR A 90 5.07 -5.81 -2.35
C THR A 90 4.09 -6.04 -3.49
N PHE A 91 4.62 -6.09 -4.71
CA PHE A 91 3.86 -6.34 -5.94
C PHE A 91 4.05 -7.79 -6.39
N ILE A 92 3.13 -8.30 -7.23
CA ILE A 92 3.16 -9.64 -7.79
C ILE A 92 3.80 -9.63 -9.19
N SER A 93 3.61 -8.54 -9.96
CA SER A 93 4.25 -8.30 -11.27
C SER A 93 5.15 -7.06 -11.23
N PRO A 94 6.24 -6.98 -12.02
CA PRO A 94 6.98 -5.73 -12.23
C PRO A 94 6.11 -4.66 -12.91
N GLU A 95 5.18 -5.05 -13.78
CA GLU A 95 4.31 -4.13 -14.53
C GLU A 95 3.35 -3.39 -13.58
N GLU A 96 2.83 -4.09 -12.57
CA GLU A 96 2.03 -3.55 -11.47
C GLU A 96 2.80 -2.45 -10.70
N ALA A 97 4.11 -2.65 -10.50
CA ALA A 97 4.98 -1.68 -9.86
C ALA A 97 5.21 -0.44 -10.75
N GLU A 98 5.35 -0.61 -12.07
CA GLU A 98 5.55 0.49 -13.01
C GLU A 98 4.26 1.29 -13.26
N LEU A 99 3.09 0.64 -13.31
CA LEU A 99 1.76 1.29 -13.27
C LEU A 99 1.57 2.10 -11.98
N ALA A 100 2.05 1.60 -10.85
CA ALA A 100 2.09 2.34 -9.58
C ALA A 100 3.20 3.42 -9.50
N GLY A 101 3.93 3.67 -10.60
CA GLY A 101 4.93 4.74 -10.72
C GLY A 101 6.30 4.44 -10.09
N TYR A 102 6.58 3.19 -9.72
CA TYR A 102 7.89 2.77 -9.21
C TYR A 102 8.83 2.40 -10.36
N LYS A 103 10.10 2.75 -10.27
CA LYS A 103 11.11 2.43 -11.28
C LYS A 103 11.96 1.22 -10.87
N ALA A 104 12.35 0.39 -11.84
CA ALA A 104 13.27 -0.72 -11.58
C ALA A 104 14.59 -0.21 -10.94
N TRP A 105 15.08 -0.91 -9.91
CA TRP A 105 16.36 -0.57 -9.27
C TRP A 105 17.54 -0.51 -10.27
N ASN A 106 17.47 -1.36 -11.30
CA ASN A 106 18.41 -1.55 -12.40
C ASN A 106 17.96 -0.89 -13.72
N ALA A 107 16.97 0.02 -13.72
CA ALA A 107 16.44 0.64 -14.94
C ALA A 107 17.54 1.15 -15.89
N GLU A 108 18.57 1.80 -15.34
CA GLU A 108 19.76 2.31 -16.05
C GLU A 108 20.55 1.22 -16.80
N LYS A 109 20.54 -0.03 -16.31
CA LYS A 109 21.13 -1.19 -17.00
C LYS A 109 20.21 -1.79 -18.04
N VAL A 110 18.90 -1.69 -17.87
CA VAL A 110 17.89 -2.16 -18.85
C VAL A 110 17.83 -1.20 -20.04
N THR A 111 17.97 0.11 -19.78
CA THR A 111 18.10 1.16 -20.81
C THR A 111 19.51 1.27 -21.41
N ALA A 112 20.37 0.27 -21.18
CA ALA A 112 21.65 0.11 -21.86
C ALA A 112 21.57 -1.09 -22.84
N PRO A 113 20.80 -0.98 -23.93
CA PRO A 113 20.77 -2.02 -24.94
C PRO A 113 22.15 -2.20 -25.58
N THR A 114 22.43 -3.43 -25.98
CA THR A 114 23.57 -3.85 -26.79
C THR A 114 23.93 -2.84 -27.88
N ALA A 115 25.19 -2.44 -27.91
CA ALA A 115 25.85 -1.78 -29.03
C ALA A 115 26.85 -2.74 -29.68
#